data_AF-A0A0G1UWY6-F1
#
_entry.id   AF-A0A0G1UWY6-F1
#
_cell.length_a   1.000
_cell.length_b   1.000
_cell.length_c   1.000
_cell.angle_alpha   90.00
_cell.angle_beta   90.00
_cell.angle_gamma   90.00
#
_symmetry.space_group_name_H-M   'P 1'
#
loop_
_entity.id
_entity.type
_entity.pdbx_description
1 polymer ?
#
loop_
_entity_poly.entity_id
_entity_poly.type
_entity_poly.pdbx_seq_one_letter_code
_entity_poly.pdbx_strand_id
1 'polypeptide(L)'
;MDKDWWHKAAAKLVRIQWMITAAAAVGSVGVVGGWWKEIPPEVPLWYSRPWGEEQLTSPKFLVWPIIMVVVVGLAAQMAAAKLKRGWSCSERQ
;
A
#
# COMPACT_ATOMS: atom_id res chain seq x y z
N MET A 1 16.16 6.75 -27.46
CA MET A 1 14.98 7.18 -26.69
C MET A 1 15.22 8.58 -26.18
N ASP A 2 14.31 9.49 -26.47
CA ASP A 2 14.31 10.89 -26.07
C ASP A 2 13.92 11.05 -24.59
N LYS A 3 14.36 12.14 -23.98
CA LYS A 3 14.06 12.46 -22.58
C LYS A 3 12.55 12.64 -22.36
N ASP A 4 11.83 13.18 -23.34
CA ASP A 4 10.39 13.42 -23.25
C ASP A 4 9.60 12.11 -23.21
N TRP A 5 10.06 11.09 -23.94
CA TRP A 5 9.53 9.73 -23.85
C TRP A 5 9.64 9.15 -22.42
N TRP A 6 10.79 9.31 -21.76
CA TRP A 6 10.99 8.82 -20.38
C TRP A 6 10.08 9.52 -19.36
N HIS A 7 9.83 10.82 -19.53
CA HIS A 7 8.90 11.57 -18.66
C HIS A 7 7.46 11.07 -18.82
N LYS A 8 7.02 10.86 -20.06
CA LYS A 8 5.69 10.32 -20.37
C LYS A 8 5.54 8.90 -19.84
N ALA A 9 6.57 8.06 -20.02
CA ALA A 9 6.60 6.70 -19.51
C ALA A 9 6.52 6.67 -17.97
N ALA A 10 7.33 7.47 -17.27
CA ALA A 10 7.31 7.56 -15.82
C ALA A 10 5.94 8.03 -15.27
N ALA A 11 5.36 9.08 -15.87
CA ALA A 11 4.03 9.56 -15.48
C ALA A 11 2.95 8.49 -15.70
N LYS A 12 3.03 7.75 -16.81
CA LYS A 12 2.12 6.64 -17.10
C LYS A 12 2.26 5.52 -16.08
N LEU A 13 3.48 5.14 -15.71
CA LEU A 13 3.74 4.10 -14.71
C LEU A 13 3.22 4.47 -13.33
N VAL A 14 3.45 5.70 -12.86
CA VAL A 14 2.92 6.18 -11.57
C VAL A 14 1.39 6.17 -11.58
N ARG A 15 0.77 6.57 -12.70
CA ARG A 15 -0.69 6.50 -12.84
C ARG A 15 -1.20 5.05 -12.80
N ILE A 16 -0.54 4.14 -13.50
CA ILE A 16 -0.89 2.70 -13.48
C ILE A 16 -0.75 2.12 -12.09
N GLN A 17 0.36 2.40 -11.40
CA GLN A 17 0.58 2.00 -10.01
C GLN A 17 -0.61 2.44 -9.14
N TRP A 18 -1.03 3.70 -9.23
CA TRP A 18 -2.16 4.21 -8.45
C TRP A 18 -3.49 3.56 -8.78
N MET A 19 -3.76 3.24 -10.05
CA MET A 19 -4.94 2.48 -10.41
C MET A 19 -4.93 1.08 -9.80
N ILE A 20 -3.77 0.40 -9.81
CA ILE A 20 -3.61 -0.92 -9.19
C ILE A 20 -3.79 -0.82 -7.67
N THR A 21 -3.16 0.14 -7.02
CA THR A 21 -3.30 0.36 -5.56
C THR A 21 -4.75 0.67 -5.18
N ALA A 22 -5.45 1.51 -5.93
CA ALA A 22 -6.85 1.82 -5.70
C ALA A 22 -7.74 0.58 -5.90
N ALA A 23 -7.53 -0.17 -6.98
CA ALA A 23 -8.26 -1.40 -7.23
C ALA A 23 -8.04 -2.45 -6.14
N ALA A 24 -6.79 -2.62 -5.68
CA ALA A 24 -6.46 -3.50 -4.57
C ALA A 24 -7.13 -3.07 -3.27
N ALA A 25 -7.06 -1.77 -2.92
CA ALA A 25 -7.69 -1.25 -1.71
C ALA A 25 -9.22 -1.43 -1.73
N VAL A 26 -9.87 -1.08 -2.85
CA VAL A 26 -11.33 -1.26 -3.02
C VAL A 26 -11.70 -2.75 -3.00
N GLY A 27 -10.93 -3.59 -3.68
CA GLY A 27 -11.13 -5.04 -3.68
C GLY A 27 -11.03 -5.64 -2.27
N SER A 28 -9.98 -5.27 -1.51
CA SER A 28 -9.82 -5.72 -0.12
C SER A 28 -10.97 -5.26 0.77
N VAL A 29 -11.40 -4.00 0.66
CA VAL A 29 -12.57 -3.50 1.41
C VAL A 29 -13.85 -4.24 1.00
N GLY A 30 -14.04 -4.50 -0.29
CA GLY A 30 -15.19 -5.24 -0.80
C GLY A 30 -15.27 -6.68 -0.27
N VAL A 31 -14.15 -7.41 -0.28
CA VAL A 31 -14.07 -8.77 0.27
C VAL A 31 -14.31 -8.78 1.77
N VAL A 32 -13.58 -7.95 2.53
CA VAL A 32 -13.70 -7.88 3.99
C VAL A 32 -15.09 -7.43 4.42
N GLY A 33 -15.65 -6.41 3.75
CA GLY A 33 -16.99 -5.91 4.03
C GLY A 33 -18.09 -6.88 3.64
N GLY A 34 -17.97 -7.53 2.48
CA GLY A 34 -18.96 -8.49 1.99
C GLY A 34 -19.08 -9.72 2.88
N TRP A 35 -17.96 -10.22 3.41
CA TRP A 35 -17.93 -11.43 4.24
C TRP A 35 -17.81 -11.13 5.73
N TRP A 36 -18.00 -9.89 6.17
CA TRP A 36 -17.75 -9.47 7.55
C TRP A 36 -18.49 -10.31 8.60
N LYS A 37 -19.71 -10.75 8.28
CA LYS A 37 -20.54 -11.59 9.17
C LYS A 37 -20.09 -13.04 9.26
N GLU A 38 -19.31 -13.51 8.28
CA GLU A 38 -18.79 -14.88 8.19
C GLU A 38 -17.37 -14.98 8.78
N ILE A 39 -16.71 -13.85 9.03
CA ILE A 39 -15.39 -13.83 9.67
C ILE A 39 -15.55 -14.29 11.12
N PRO A 40 -14.79 -15.31 11.56
CA PRO A 40 -14.84 -15.76 12.93
C PRO A 40 -14.48 -14.61 13.89
N PRO A 41 -15.07 -14.57 15.10
CA PRO A 41 -14.84 -13.49 16.07
C PRO A 41 -13.36 -13.35 16.47
N GLU A 42 -12.58 -14.42 16.26
CA GLU A 42 -11.14 -14.48 16.47
C GLU A 42 -10.46 -15.06 15.24
N VAL A 43 -9.41 -14.39 14.76
CA VAL A 43 -8.65 -14.77 13.56
C VAL A 43 -7.17 -15.01 13.92
N PRO A 44 -6.56 -16.13 13.46
CA PRO A 44 -5.18 -16.46 13.79
C PRO A 44 -4.17 -15.73 12.90
N LEU A 45 -4.07 -14.40 13.04
CA LEU A 45 -3.17 -13.58 12.20
C LEU A 45 -1.69 -13.64 12.65
N TRP A 46 -1.41 -14.09 13.87
CA TRP A 46 -0.06 -14.05 14.45
C TRP A 46 0.62 -15.42 14.46
N TYR A 47 1.01 -15.90 13.28
CA TYR A 47 1.67 -17.20 13.09
C TYR A 47 2.86 -17.49 14.02
N SER A 48 3.58 -16.47 14.49
CA SER A 48 4.76 -16.64 15.35
C SER A 48 4.45 -16.94 16.83
N ARG A 49 3.17 -16.93 17.24
CA ARG A 49 2.74 -17.23 18.61
C ARG A 49 2.45 -18.72 18.78
N PRO A 50 2.61 -19.28 19.99
CA PRO A 50 2.16 -20.64 20.28
C PRO A 50 0.68 -20.83 19.88
N TRP A 51 0.36 -22.04 19.41
CA TRP A 51 -1.01 -22.39 19.03
C TRP A 51 -1.95 -22.24 20.23
N GLY A 52 -3.03 -21.48 20.08
CA GLY A 52 -3.95 -21.15 21.17
C GLY A 52 -4.37 -19.69 21.15
N GLU A 53 -4.82 -19.17 22.30
CA GLU A 53 -5.35 -17.80 22.42
C GLU A 53 -4.34 -16.72 22.02
N GLU A 54 -3.04 -16.97 22.17
CA GLU A 54 -2.01 -15.98 21.84
C GLU A 54 -1.87 -15.70 20.33
N GLN A 55 -2.32 -16.63 19.49
CA GLN A 55 -2.31 -16.51 18.03
C GLN A 55 -3.54 -15.76 17.50
N LEU A 56 -4.62 -15.75 18.29
CA LEU A 56 -5.92 -15.21 17.93
C LEU A 56 -5.95 -13.69 18.12
N THR A 57 -6.61 -13.00 17.19
CA THR A 57 -6.82 -11.55 17.29
C THR A 57 -8.18 -11.15 16.76
N SER A 58 -8.59 -9.92 17.06
CA SER A 58 -9.83 -9.37 16.56
C SER A 58 -9.80 -9.20 15.02
N PRO A 59 -10.89 -9.49 14.30
CA PRO A 59 -11.05 -9.25 12.86
C PRO A 59 -10.73 -7.83 12.40
N LYS A 60 -10.82 -6.84 13.30
CA LYS A 60 -10.44 -5.44 13.02
C LYS A 60 -9.00 -5.30 12.52
N PHE A 61 -8.11 -6.24 12.88
CA PHE A 61 -6.74 -6.25 12.38
C PHE A 61 -6.62 -6.49 10.87
N LEU A 62 -7.64 -7.05 10.21
CA LEU A 62 -7.67 -7.21 8.75
C LEU A 62 -7.70 -5.88 7.98
N VAL A 63 -8.04 -4.77 8.65
CA VAL A 63 -7.98 -3.42 8.07
C VAL A 63 -6.54 -2.90 7.99
N TRP A 64 -5.65 -3.39 8.84
CA TRP A 64 -4.28 -2.88 8.96
C TRP A 64 -3.43 -3.06 7.68
N PRO A 65 -3.44 -4.22 7.00
CA PRO A 65 -2.76 -4.37 5.71
C PRO A 65 -3.25 -3.37 4.65
N ILE A 66 -4.55 -3.05 4.64
CA ILE A 66 -5.13 -2.09 3.69
C ILE A 66 -4.56 -0.70 3.93
N ILE A 67 -4.51 -0.27 5.19
CA ILE A 67 -3.92 1.01 5.60
C ILE A 67 -2.44 1.05 5.20
N MET A 68 -1.69 -0.02 5.46
CA MET A 68 -0.26 -0.10 5.17
C MET A 68 0.06 0.08 3.69
N VAL A 69 -0.72 -0.54 2.79
CA VAL A 69 -0.55 -0.38 1.34
C VAL A 69 -0.68 1.09 0.92
N VAL A 70 -1.67 1.80 1.44
CA VAL A 70 -1.89 3.22 1.13
C VAL A 70 -0.77 4.08 1.70
N VAL A 71 -0.40 3.87 2.97
CA VAL A 71 0.65 4.65 3.64
C VAL A 71 2.01 4.47 2.96
N VAL A 72 2.40 3.24 2.64
CA VAL A 72 3.67 2.95 1.95
C VAL A 72 3.68 3.57 0.56
N GLY A 73 2.57 3.50 -0.18
CA GLY A 73 2.44 4.14 -1.50
C GLY A 73 2.61 5.67 -1.44
N LEU A 74 2.02 6.33 -0.44
CA LEU A 74 2.19 7.76 -0.22
C LEU A 74 3.63 8.11 0.21
N ALA A 75 4.19 7.35 1.15
CA ALA A 75 5.55 7.54 1.64
C ALA A 75 6.60 7.43 0.52
N ALA A 76 6.45 6.43 -0.36
CA ALA A 76 7.33 6.24 -1.52
C ALA A 76 7.33 7.47 -2.45
N GLN A 77 6.17 8.09 -2.69
CA GLN A 77 6.11 9.31 -3.50
C GLN A 77 6.68 10.53 -2.79
N MET A 78 6.45 10.69 -1.49
CA MET A 78 7.06 11.78 -0.73
C MET A 78 8.59 11.67 -0.75
N ALA A 79 9.12 10.44 -0.62
CA ALA A 79 10.54 10.16 -0.75
C ALA A 79 11.06 10.51 -2.16
N ALA A 80 10.37 10.06 -3.21
CA ALA A 80 10.73 10.40 -4.59
C ALA A 80 10.71 11.91 -4.85
N ALA A 81 9.70 12.62 -4.35
CA ALA A 81 9.58 14.07 -4.47
C ALA A 81 10.67 14.82 -3.68
N LYS A 82 11.10 14.29 -2.54
CA LYS A 82 12.21 14.84 -1.75
C LYS A 82 13.55 14.63 -2.46
N LEU A 83 13.81 13.42 -2.97
CA LEU A 83 15.02 13.10 -3.74
C LEU A 83 15.14 13.97 -4.99
N LYS A 84 14.04 14.13 -5.74
CA LYS A 84 14.01 15.01 -6.92
C LYS A 84 14.37 16.46 -6.56
N ARG A 85 13.81 16.99 -5.47
CA ARG A 85 14.14 18.35 -4.98
C ARG A 85 15.61 18.49 -4.57
N GLY A 86 16.15 17.50 -3.87
CA GLY A 86 17.55 17.48 -3.46
C GLY A 86 18.52 17.49 -4.64
N TRP A 87 18.26 16.64 -5.65
CA TRP A 87 19.05 16.60 -6.89
C TRP A 87 19.04 17.95 -7.64
N SER A 88 17.87 18.59 -7.77
CA SER A 88 17.78 19.89 -8.44
C SER A 88 18.53 21.02 -7.73
N CYS A 89 18.79 20.90 -6.42
CA CYS A 89 19.61 21.86 -5.68
C CYS A 89 21.11 21.67 -5.93
N SER A 90 21.61 20.43 -6.04
CA SER A 90 23.03 20.16 -6.30
C SER A 90 23.46 20.54 -7.72
N GLU A 91 22.57 20.37 -8.71
CA GLU A 91 22.89 20.68 -10.11
C GLU A 91 22.88 22.20 -10.41
N ARG A 92 22.43 23.02 -9.46
CA ARG A 92 22.42 24.49 -9.56
C ARG A 92 23.67 25.13 -8.95
N GLN A 93 24.45 24.40 -8.16
CA GLN A 93 25.72 24.86 -7.58
C GLN A 93 26.87 24.59 -8.53
#